data_AF-A0A9D4GPZ5-F1
#
_entry.id   AF-A0A9D4GPZ5-F1
#
_cell.length_a   1.000
_cell.length_b   1.000
_cell.length_c   1.000
_cell.angle_alpha   90.00
_cell.angle_beta   90.00
_cell.angle_gamma   90.00
#
_symmetry.space_group_name_H-M   'P 1'
#
loop_
_entity.id
_entity.type
_entity.pdbx_description
1 polymer ?
#
loop_
_entity_poly.entity_id
_entity_poly.type
_entity_poly.pdbx_seq_one_letter_code
_entity_poly.pdbx_strand_id
1 'polypeptide(L)'
;MQNNKNFEKAFDSLDHSFMFSCLENMNFGESLIQWVKLFYTDINSIIINNGFFSNTFNIERGVRQGCPLSSSLFIICIEYLSHHIQSNKHIKGISLEPDEEIKQSLFADDATFF
;
A
#
# COMPACT_ATOMS: atom_id res chain seq x y z
N MET A 1 -2.50 0.01 -25.70
CA MET A 1 -1.51 0.79 -24.94
C MET A 1 -1.45 0.19 -23.56
N GLN A 2 -0.29 -0.22 -23.07
CA GLN A 2 -0.16 -0.68 -21.68
C GLN A 2 -0.16 0.55 -20.77
N ASN A 3 -1.12 0.64 -19.86
CA ASN A 3 -1.15 1.69 -18.84
C ASN A 3 -0.20 1.28 -17.71
N ASN A 4 1.11 1.45 -17.92
CA ASN A 4 2.09 1.19 -16.89
C ASN A 4 1.91 2.18 -15.74
N LYS A 5 1.22 1.74 -14.68
CA LYS A 5 1.14 2.47 -13.42
C LYS A 5 2.43 2.23 -12.65
N ASN A 6 3.44 3.07 -12.90
CA ASN A 6 4.42 3.34 -11.86
C ASN A 6 3.64 3.75 -10.59
N PHE A 7 3.84 3.08 -9.47
CA PHE A 7 3.40 3.62 -8.18
C PHE A 7 4.42 4.69 -7.77
N GLU A 8 4.46 5.77 -8.53
CA GLU A 8 5.52 6.80 -8.51
C GLU A 8 5.70 7.46 -7.13
N LYS A 9 4.72 7.26 -6.23
CA LYS A 9 4.80 7.50 -4.78
C LYS A 9 4.05 6.43 -3.98
N ALA A 10 4.36 5.15 -4.20
CA ALA A 10 3.66 4.01 -3.61
C ALA A 10 3.46 4.16 -2.09
N PHE A 11 4.57 4.36 -1.39
CA PHE A 11 4.65 4.55 0.05
C PHE A 11 3.87 5.79 0.51
N ASP A 12 3.88 6.90 -0.23
CA ASP A 12 3.19 8.16 0.14
C ASP A 12 1.69 8.18 -0.24
N SER A 13 1.22 7.11 -0.92
CA SER A 13 -0.14 7.01 -1.44
C SER A 13 -1.07 6.11 -0.63
N LEU A 14 -0.52 5.24 0.22
CA LEU A 14 -1.28 4.22 0.96
C LEU A 14 -2.24 4.85 1.98
N ASP A 15 -3.54 4.69 1.77
CA ASP A 15 -4.57 5.11 2.73
C ASP A 15 -4.50 4.31 4.04
N HIS A 16 -4.59 4.98 5.18
CA HIS A 16 -4.47 4.34 6.50
C HIS A 16 -5.70 3.49 6.85
N SER A 17 -6.90 3.89 6.43
CA SER A 17 -8.14 3.14 6.69
C SER A 17 -8.15 1.82 5.92
N PHE A 18 -7.69 1.85 4.66
CA PHE A 18 -7.42 0.66 3.86
C PHE A 18 -6.35 -0.21 4.51
N MET A 19 -5.22 0.36 4.95
CA MET A 19 -4.16 -0.39 5.64
C MET A 19 -4.65 -1.10 6.91
N PHE A 20 -5.48 -0.45 7.75
CA PHE A 20 -6.11 -1.11 8.90
C PHE A 20 -7.09 -2.21 8.46
N SER A 21 -7.87 -1.95 7.41
CA SER A 21 -8.82 -2.93 6.85
C SER A 21 -8.12 -4.18 6.30
N CYS A 22 -6.96 -4.04 5.65
CA CYS A 22 -6.13 -5.16 5.20
C CYS A 22 -5.71 -6.05 6.38
N LEU A 23 -5.20 -5.45 7.46
CA LEU A 23 -4.75 -6.19 8.65
C LEU A 23 -5.93 -6.92 9.34
N GLU A 24 -7.08 -6.26 9.45
CA GLU A 24 -8.29 -6.83 10.04
C GLU A 24 -8.84 -8.01 9.19
N ASN A 25 -8.92 -7.85 7.87
CA ASN A 25 -9.41 -8.89 6.96
C ASN A 25 -8.43 -10.07 6.81
N MET A 26 -7.13 -9.83 7.00
CA MET A 26 -6.10 -10.89 7.01
C MET A 26 -5.94 -11.57 8.38
N ASN A 27 -6.83 -11.28 9.35
CA ASN A 27 -6.85 -11.88 10.69
C ASN A 27 -5.55 -11.67 11.50
N PHE A 28 -4.88 -10.52 11.34
CA PHE A 28 -3.81 -10.14 12.25
C PHE A 28 -4.36 -9.90 13.67
N GLY A 29 -3.57 -10.27 14.68
CA GLY A 29 -4.01 -10.15 16.09
C GLY A 29 -4.27 -8.70 16.50
N GLU A 30 -5.34 -8.47 17.26
CA GLU A 30 -5.82 -7.12 17.63
C GLU A 30 -4.73 -6.23 18.23
N SER A 31 -3.88 -6.78 19.11
CA SER A 31 -2.76 -6.03 19.72
C SER A 31 -1.82 -5.43 18.68
N LEU A 32 -1.53 -6.14 17.57
CA LEU A 32 -0.69 -5.60 16.50
C LEU A 32 -1.41 -4.48 15.75
N ILE A 33 -2.71 -4.65 15.49
CA ILE A 33 -3.54 -3.65 14.81
C ILE A 33 -3.63 -2.38 15.66
N GLN A 34 -3.76 -2.50 16.98
CA GLN A 34 -3.69 -1.37 17.92
C GLN A 34 -2.31 -0.68 17.87
N TRP A 35 -1.19 -1.42 17.87
CA TRP A 35 0.15 -0.82 17.71
C TRP A 35 0.31 -0.10 16.37
N VAL A 36 -0.18 -0.65 15.26
CA VAL A 36 -0.12 0.01 13.95
C VAL A 36 -1.00 1.28 13.93
N LYS A 37 -2.20 1.23 14.52
CA LYS A 37 -3.06 2.41 14.69
C LYS A 37 -2.37 3.52 15.51
N LEU A 38 -1.64 3.18 16.59
CA LEU A 38 -0.85 4.14 17.36
C LEU A 38 0.28 4.82 16.57
N PHE A 39 0.81 4.19 15.51
CA PHE A 39 1.85 4.79 14.65
C PHE A 39 1.31 5.63 13.49
N TYR A 40 0.00 5.57 13.21
CA TYR A 40 -0.62 6.13 12.00
C TYR A 40 -1.91 6.94 12.22
N THR A 41 -2.46 7.00 13.43
CA THR A 41 -3.62 7.86 13.75
C THR A 41 -3.16 9.25 14.21
N ASP A 42 -3.80 10.32 13.73
CA ASP A 42 -3.57 11.73 14.11
C ASP A 42 -2.10 12.21 14.07
N ILE A 43 -1.28 11.57 13.23
CA ILE A 43 0.15 11.84 13.13
C ILE A 43 0.45 13.16 12.39
N ASN A 44 1.39 13.93 12.93
CA ASN A 44 1.83 15.21 12.39
C ASN A 44 3.32 15.16 11.99
N SER A 45 3.74 16.07 11.13
CA SER A 45 5.11 16.22 10.66
C SER A 45 5.52 17.69 10.53
N ILE A 46 6.83 17.91 10.37
CA ILE A 46 7.46 19.20 10.03
C ILE A 46 8.52 18.97 8.96
N ILE A 47 8.65 19.90 8.02
CA ILE A 47 9.73 19.92 7.03
C ILE A 47 10.87 20.76 7.60
N ILE A 48 12.09 20.23 7.54
CA ILE A 48 13.32 20.95 7.86
C ILE A 48 14.06 21.25 6.55
N ASN A 49 14.33 22.52 6.27
CA ASN A 49 15.06 22.95 5.07
C ASN A 49 16.08 24.04 5.45
N ASN A 50 17.37 23.76 5.25
CA ASN A 50 18.48 24.68 5.55
C ASN A 50 18.42 25.31 6.97
N GLY A 51 17.98 24.53 7.96
CA GLY A 51 17.82 24.97 9.36
C GLY A 51 16.51 25.68 9.68
N PHE A 52 15.66 25.98 8.69
CA PHE A 52 14.31 26.50 8.88
C PHE A 52 13.31 25.35 9.00
N PHE A 53 12.30 25.54 9.86
CA PHE A 53 11.20 24.61 10.08
C PHE A 53 9.93 25.13 9.39
N SER A 54 9.13 24.23 8.81
CA SER A 54 7.74 24.54 8.44
C SER A 54 6.84 24.62 9.68
N ASN A 55 5.62 25.12 9.50
CA ASN A 55 4.52 24.80 10.40
C ASN A 55 4.33 23.27 10.49
N THR A 56 3.73 22.80 11.59
CA THR A 56 3.22 21.43 11.69
C THR A 56 2.07 21.19 10.71
N PHE A 57 2.00 19.99 10.15
CA PHE A 57 0.90 19.53 9.29
C PHE A 57 0.60 18.06 9.56
N ASN A 58 -0.65 17.64 9.33
CA ASN A 58 -1.07 16.26 9.51
C ASN A 58 -0.64 15.38 8.33
N ILE A 59 -0.39 14.10 8.58
CA ILE A 59 -0.10 13.07 7.58
C ILE A 59 -1.35 12.19 7.44
N GLU A 60 -2.21 12.53 6.49
CA GLU A 60 -3.52 11.88 6.28
C GLU A 60 -3.41 10.54 5.53
N ARG A 61 -2.27 10.26 4.91
CA ARG A 61 -1.98 9.01 4.20
C ARG A 61 -0.47 8.76 4.09
N GLY A 62 -0.13 7.55 3.67
CA GLY A 62 1.22 7.13 3.38
C GLY A 62 1.97 6.60 4.60
N VAL A 63 2.99 5.80 4.35
CA VAL A 63 3.82 5.13 5.36
C VAL A 63 5.22 5.73 5.42
N ARG A 64 5.84 5.72 6.60
CA ARG A 64 7.11 6.43 6.84
C ARG A 64 8.26 5.74 6.11
N GLN A 65 8.77 6.36 5.03
CA GLN A 65 9.96 5.87 4.31
C GLN A 65 11.15 5.69 5.27
N GLY A 66 11.94 4.63 5.08
CA GLY A 66 13.06 4.28 5.96
C GLY A 66 12.68 3.61 7.30
N CYS A 67 11.40 3.54 7.68
CA CYS A 67 10.96 2.77 8.84
C CYS A 67 10.73 1.29 8.43
N PRO A 68 11.36 0.30 9.08
CA PRO A 68 11.24 -1.12 8.68
C PRO A 68 9.80 -1.65 8.67
N LEU A 69 8.94 -1.18 9.58
CA LEU A 69 7.53 -1.57 9.65
C LEU A 69 6.73 -1.10 8.42
N SER A 70 7.07 0.04 7.84
CA SER A 70 6.37 0.62 6.68
C SER A 70 6.42 -0.29 5.47
N SER A 71 7.58 -0.90 5.19
CA SER A 71 7.74 -1.81 4.05
C SER A 71 6.89 -3.07 4.21
N SER A 72 6.83 -3.65 5.42
CA SER A 72 5.96 -4.79 5.70
C SER A 72 4.48 -4.44 5.56
N LEU A 73 4.06 -3.28 6.09
CA LEU A 73 2.67 -2.82 5.97
C LEU A 73 2.26 -2.56 4.52
N PHE A 74 3.14 -1.95 3.72
CA PHE A 74 2.91 -1.73 2.29
C PHE A 74 2.76 -3.06 1.53
N ILE A 75 3.68 -4.02 1.73
CA ILE A 75 3.63 -5.34 1.09
C ILE A 75 2.34 -6.10 1.48
N ILE A 76 1.92 -6.06 2.74
CA ILE A 76 0.66 -6.67 3.20
C ILE A 76 -0.55 -6.08 2.45
N CYS A 77 -0.57 -4.76 2.22
CA CYS A 77 -1.67 -4.11 1.51
C CYS A 77 -1.68 -4.41 0.01
N ILE A 78 -0.51 -4.53 -0.61
CA ILE A 78 -0.38 -4.96 -2.02
C ILE A 78 -0.77 -6.43 -2.19
N GLU A 79 -0.40 -7.32 -1.26
CA GLU A 79 -0.78 -8.73 -1.32
C GLU A 79 -2.30 -8.93 -1.07
N TYR A 80 -2.90 -8.14 -0.18
CA TYR A 80 -4.36 -8.12 -0.01
C TYR A 80 -5.08 -7.69 -1.30
N LEU A 81 -4.62 -6.60 -1.93
CA LEU A 81 -5.15 -6.11 -3.21
C LEU A 81 -4.94 -7.14 -4.34
N SER A 82 -3.76 -7.75 -4.39
CA SER A 82 -3.37 -8.83 -5.32
C SER A 82 -4.37 -9.99 -5.29
N HIS A 83 -4.71 -10.47 -4.09
CA HIS A 83 -5.62 -11.59 -3.91
C HIS A 83 -7.04 -11.26 -4.40
N HIS A 84 -7.53 -10.06 -4.12
CA HIS A 84 -8.82 -9.58 -4.64
C HIS A 84 -8.83 -9.42 -6.16
N ILE A 85 -7.74 -8.97 -6.77
CA ILE A 85 -7.62 -8.82 -8.23
C ILE A 85 -7.63 -10.19 -8.94
N GLN A 86 -6.89 -11.17 -8.40
CA GLN A 86 -6.87 -12.53 -8.97
C GLN A 86 -8.25 -13.21 -8.88
N SER A 87 -8.86 -13.22 -7.69
CA SER A 87 -10.13 -13.88 -7.41
C SER A 87 -11.35 -13.24 -8.10
N ASN A 88 -11.29 -11.95 -8.45
CA ASN A 88 -12.38 -11.25 -9.10
C ASN A 88 -12.54 -11.67 -10.58
N LYS A 89 -13.64 -12.35 -10.88
CA LYS A 89 -14.01 -12.84 -12.24
C LYS A 89 -14.46 -11.74 -13.21
N HIS A 90 -14.68 -10.51 -12.74
CA HIS A 90 -15.00 -9.35 -13.59
C HIS A 90 -13.74 -8.61 -14.06
N ILE A 91 -12.61 -8.79 -13.36
CA ILE A 91 -11.30 -8.37 -13.85
C ILE A 91 -10.77 -9.49 -14.74
N LYS A 92 -10.46 -9.15 -15.99
CA LYS A 92 -9.82 -10.02 -16.98
C LYS A 92 -8.42 -9.51 -17.27
N GLY A 93 -7.49 -10.43 -17.47
CA GLY A 93 -6.10 -10.12 -17.82
C GLY A 93 -5.75 -10.54 -19.24
N ILE A 94 -4.46 -10.80 -19.47
CA ILE A 94 -3.94 -11.37 -20.70
C ILE A 94 -3.93 -12.90 -20.57
N SER A 95 -4.64 -13.60 -21.45
CA SER A 95 -4.40 -15.04 -21.64
C SER A 95 -3.10 -15.27 -22.40
N LEU A 96 -2.24 -16.14 -21.87
CA LEU A 96 -1.06 -16.65 -22.59
C LEU A 96 -1.37 -18.01 -23.24
N GLU A 97 -1.96 -18.92 -22.45
CA GLU A 97 -2.46 -20.22 -22.88
C GLU A 97 -3.96 -20.36 -22.54
N PRO A 98 -4.68 -21.39 -23.03
CA PRO A 98 -6.13 -21.52 -22.84
C PRO A 98 -6.58 -21.52 -21.38
N ASP A 99 -5.73 -22.00 -20.47
CA ASP A 99 -6.00 -22.10 -19.02
C ASP A 99 -5.12 -21.16 -18.17
N GLU A 100 -4.30 -20.27 -18.78
CA GLU A 100 -3.44 -19.32 -18.07
C GLU A 100 -3.82 -17.86 -18.38
N GLU A 101 -4.32 -17.14 -17.37
CA GLU A 101 -4.67 -15.71 -17.42
C GLU A 101 -3.82 -14.91 -16.42
N ILE A 102 -2.99 -13.99 -16.91
CA ILE A 102 -2.19 -13.07 -16.08
C ILE A 102 -2.90 -11.71 -15.98
N LYS A 103 -3.44 -11.42 -14.79
CA LYS A 103 -4.12 -10.14 -14.47
C LYS A 103 -3.18 -9.04 -13.96
N GLN A 104 -2.02 -9.43 -13.43
CA GLN A 104 -1.06 -8.50 -12.82
C GLN A 104 0.35 -9.10 -12.75
N SER A 105 1.35 -8.23 -12.59
CA SER A 105 2.72 -8.57 -12.21
C SER A 105 3.18 -7.57 -11.14
N LEU A 106 3.74 -8.07 -10.03
CA LEU A 106 4.02 -7.31 -8.82
C LEU A 106 5.47 -7.53 -8.38
N PHE A 107 6.23 -6.46 -8.16
CA PHE A 107 7.61 -6.49 -7.68
C PHE A 107 7.93 -5.24 -6.85
N ALA A 108 8.00 -5.41 -5.52
CA ALA A 108 8.16 -4.31 -4.57
C ALA A 108 7.09 -3.21 -4.76
N ASP A 109 7.46 -2.02 -5.23
CA ASP A 109 6.57 -0.90 -5.58
C ASP A 109 6.15 -0.85 -7.06
N ASP A 110 6.82 -1.59 -7.95
CA ASP A 110 6.35 -1.77 -9.33
C ASP A 110 5.20 -2.77 -9.37
N ALA A 111 4.04 -2.36 -9.90
CA ALA A 111 2.89 -3.23 -10.06
C ALA A 111 2.13 -2.92 -11.36
N THR A 112 2.30 -3.79 -12.36
CA THR A 112 1.61 -3.74 -13.64
C THR A 112 0.29 -4.51 -13.54
N PHE A 113 -0.81 -3.90 -14.00
CA PHE A 113 -2.10 -4.57 -14.20
C PHE A 113 -2.39 -4.64 -15.70
N PHE A 114 -3.01 -5.74 -16.14
CA PHE A 114 -3.23 -6.08 -17.54
C PHE A 114 -4.69 -6.03 -17.94
#